data_AF-A0A4R6H5B2-F1
#
_entry.id   AF-A0A4R6H5B2-F1
#
_cell.length_a   1.000
_cell.length_b   1.000
_cell.length_c   1.000
_cell.angle_alpha   90.00
_cell.angle_beta   90.00
_cell.angle_gamma   90.00
#
_symmetry.space_group_name_H-M   'P 1'
#
loop_
_entity.id
_entity.type
_entity.pdbx_description
1 polymer ?
#
loop_
_entity_poly.entity_id
_entity_poly.type
_entity_poly.pdbx_seq_one_letter_code
_entity_poly.pdbx_strand_id
1 'polypeptide(L)'
;MIKPACILFCRCRAGVISSEKLDQLSSCFKQLAVDVFELNDLCAFSVNEKEVLQTIMADYQKKIIVACYPRAVENLFRQAKIAWGDVAVLNFKELDSAEIEQKLQEDYDLPVGEAHYHVRVTDLKVPAWFPVIDESRCTLCGQCARFCLFGVYSYNRKSLKVINPLACKNNCPACGRTCPASAIIFPRLAEKTPLAGAEPARAVQVPEKKGGLFVLLNERNQNRKSIFREGVVQLAEEERRKALEALKQSSRKEE
;
A
#
# COMPACT_ATOMS: atom_id res chain seq x y z
N MET A 1 12.73 -28.15 -7.78
CA MET A 1 11.61 -28.91 -7.17
C MET A 1 10.76 -27.91 -6.41
N ILE A 2 9.44 -27.92 -6.60
CA ILE A 2 8.53 -27.04 -5.84
C ILE A 2 8.37 -27.63 -4.44
N LYS A 3 8.53 -26.81 -3.40
CA LYS A 3 8.38 -27.18 -1.99
C LYS A 3 6.90 -27.21 -1.58
N PRO A 4 6.51 -27.97 -0.55
CA PRO A 4 5.09 -28.18 -0.22
C PRO A 4 4.39 -26.91 0.29
N ALA A 5 4.90 -26.29 1.36
CA ALA A 5 4.28 -25.13 1.99
C ALA A 5 5.31 -24.16 2.58
N CYS A 6 4.94 -22.88 2.68
CA CYS A 6 5.66 -21.89 3.48
C CYS A 6 4.72 -20.93 4.19
N ILE A 7 5.22 -20.29 5.25
CA ILE A 7 4.57 -19.15 5.89
C ILE A 7 5.23 -17.85 5.43
N LEU A 8 4.42 -16.88 5.02
CA LEU A 8 4.84 -15.51 4.76
C LEU A 8 4.27 -14.61 5.86
N PHE A 9 5.11 -14.13 6.77
CA PHE A 9 4.68 -13.31 7.91
C PHE A 9 5.01 -11.83 7.68
N CYS A 10 3.98 -10.97 7.70
CA CYS A 10 4.17 -9.53 7.62
C CYS A 10 4.40 -8.94 9.03
N ARG A 11 5.65 -8.62 9.37
CA ARG A 11 5.97 -7.80 10.54
C ARG A 11 5.72 -6.31 10.22
N CYS A 12 4.44 -5.94 10.24
CA CYS A 12 3.97 -4.63 9.78
C CYS A 12 4.54 -3.46 10.62
N ARG A 13 5.24 -2.53 9.96
CA ARG A 13 5.80 -1.31 10.59
C ARG A 13 4.81 -0.15 10.73
N ALA A 14 3.55 -0.32 10.30
CA ALA A 14 2.54 0.74 10.41
C ALA A 14 1.83 0.78 11.77
N GLY A 15 2.12 -0.17 12.67
CA GLY A 15 1.47 -0.25 13.98
C GLY A 15 -0.02 -0.62 13.90
N VAL A 16 -0.42 -1.43 12.92
CA VAL A 16 -1.83 -1.89 12.82
C VAL A 16 -2.19 -2.98 13.83
N ILE A 17 -1.18 -3.59 14.47
CA ILE A 17 -1.25 -4.40 15.69
C ILE A 17 -0.05 -4.08 16.58
N SER A 18 -0.09 -4.52 17.84
CA SER A 18 0.96 -4.23 18.82
C SER A 18 2.25 -5.04 18.55
N SER A 19 3.38 -4.53 19.06
CA SER A 19 4.69 -5.20 19.00
C SER A 19 4.68 -6.55 19.67
N GLU A 20 4.01 -6.65 20.82
CA GLU A 20 3.94 -7.86 21.64
C GLU A 20 3.24 -8.98 20.85
N LYS A 21 2.17 -8.64 20.12
CA LYS A 21 1.48 -9.59 19.26
C LYS A 21 2.36 -10.06 18.10
N LEU A 22 3.12 -9.16 17.47
CA LEU A 22 4.07 -9.54 16.41
C LEU A 22 5.17 -10.48 16.92
N ASP A 23 5.64 -10.26 18.16
CA ASP A 23 6.66 -11.09 18.78
C ASP A 23 6.12 -12.46 19.20
N GLN A 24 4.87 -12.52 19.68
CA GLN A 24 4.16 -13.78 19.94
C GLN A 24 4.02 -14.61 18.66
N LEU A 25 3.55 -14.00 17.56
CA LEU A 25 3.41 -14.68 16.27
C LEU A 25 4.75 -15.22 15.76
N SER A 26 5.81 -14.41 15.80
CA SER A 26 7.15 -14.87 15.42
C SER A 26 7.66 -16.02 16.28
N SER A 27 7.38 -15.99 17.58
CA SER A 27 7.76 -17.07 18.51
C SER A 27 7.01 -18.36 18.20
N CYS A 28 5.71 -18.28 17.92
CA CYS A 28 4.91 -19.41 17.45
C CYS A 28 5.46 -19.99 16.15
N PHE A 29 5.74 -19.16 15.15
CA PHE A 29 6.16 -19.66 13.84
C PHE A 29 7.54 -20.32 13.86
N LYS A 30 8.41 -19.99 14.83
CA LYS A 30 9.69 -20.69 15.02
C LYS A 30 9.52 -22.14 15.47
N GLN A 31 8.35 -22.49 15.99
CA GLN A 31 8.00 -23.83 16.52
C GLN A 31 7.19 -24.68 15.52
N LEU A 32 7.17 -24.29 14.25
CA LEU A 32 6.51 -25.05 13.18
C LEU A 32 7.55 -25.57 12.19
N ALA A 33 7.49 -26.85 11.82
CA ALA A 33 8.45 -27.46 10.89
C ALA A 33 8.16 -27.06 9.42
N VAL A 34 8.35 -25.78 9.11
CA VAL A 34 8.06 -25.17 7.80
C VAL A 34 9.05 -24.04 7.51
N ASP A 35 9.24 -23.72 6.23
CA ASP A 35 9.97 -22.52 5.84
C ASP A 35 9.13 -21.27 6.18
N VAL A 36 9.70 -20.36 6.97
CA VAL A 36 9.02 -19.12 7.41
C VAL A 36 9.80 -17.91 6.89
N PHE A 37 9.11 -17.03 6.18
CA PHE A 37 9.66 -15.76 5.71
C PHE A 37 9.01 -14.60 6.46
N GLU A 38 9.75 -14.03 7.42
CA GLU A 38 9.36 -12.79 8.09
C GLU A 38 9.79 -11.60 7.25
N LEU A 39 8.82 -10.83 6.77
CA LEU A 39 9.04 -9.63 5.97
C LEU A 39 8.76 -8.40 6.84
N ASN A 40 9.76 -7.52 6.97
CA ASN A 40 9.67 -6.31 7.80
C ASN A 40 8.77 -5.18 7.23
N ASP A 41 7.74 -5.50 6.44
CA ASP A 41 6.65 -4.66 5.92
C ASP A 41 6.26 -5.12 4.51
N LEU A 42 5.22 -5.94 4.40
CA LEU A 42 4.77 -6.50 3.11
C LEU A 42 4.42 -5.42 2.06
N CYS A 43 3.95 -4.24 2.49
CA CYS A 43 3.67 -3.14 1.56
C CYS A 43 4.98 -2.60 0.94
N ALA A 44 6.07 -2.59 1.70
CA ALA A 44 7.38 -2.18 1.20
C ALA A 44 7.91 -3.17 0.16
N PHE A 45 7.86 -4.47 0.47
CA PHE A 45 8.26 -5.53 -0.45
C PHE A 45 7.47 -5.52 -1.75
N SER A 46 6.17 -5.21 -1.68
CA SER A 46 5.30 -5.12 -2.88
C SER A 46 5.72 -4.04 -3.88
N VAL A 47 6.57 -3.08 -3.49
CA VAL A 47 7.05 -2.00 -4.35
C VAL A 47 8.52 -2.13 -4.70
N ASN A 48 9.38 -2.44 -3.71
CA ASN A 48 10.84 -2.36 -3.85
C ASN A 48 11.53 -3.69 -4.06
N GLU A 49 10.96 -4.79 -3.56
CA GLU A 49 11.60 -6.11 -3.49
C GLU A 49 10.67 -7.17 -4.07
N LYS A 50 10.10 -6.89 -5.24
CA LYS A 50 9.05 -7.73 -5.84
C LYS A 50 9.59 -9.10 -6.20
N GLU A 51 10.86 -9.16 -6.58
CA GLU A 51 11.59 -10.37 -6.95
C GLU A 51 11.64 -11.35 -5.77
N VAL A 52 11.82 -10.85 -4.55
CA VAL A 52 11.78 -11.68 -3.32
C VAL A 52 10.42 -12.34 -3.18
N LEU A 53 9.34 -11.57 -3.33
CA LEU A 53 7.99 -12.09 -3.27
C LEU A 53 7.72 -13.07 -4.42
N GLN A 54 8.11 -12.75 -5.65
CA GLN A 54 7.93 -13.60 -6.82
C GLN A 54 8.62 -14.96 -6.66
N THR A 55 9.86 -14.97 -6.17
CA THR A 55 10.61 -16.22 -5.90
C THR A 55 9.88 -17.08 -4.88
N ILE A 56 9.49 -16.51 -3.73
CA ILE A 56 8.74 -17.28 -2.72
C ILE A 56 7.39 -17.76 -3.29
N MET A 57 6.72 -16.94 -4.09
CA MET A 57 5.45 -17.34 -4.71
C MET A 57 5.62 -18.42 -5.79
N ALA A 58 6.80 -18.60 -6.36
CA ALA A 58 7.09 -19.63 -7.36
C ALA A 58 7.62 -20.94 -6.74
N ASP A 59 8.39 -20.84 -5.66
CA ASP A 59 9.12 -21.97 -5.09
C ASP A 59 8.24 -22.93 -4.25
N TYR A 60 7.06 -22.48 -3.82
CA TYR A 60 6.17 -23.23 -2.94
C TYR A 60 4.82 -23.52 -3.59
N GLN A 61 4.24 -24.68 -3.31
CA GLN A 61 2.90 -25.02 -3.78
C GLN A 61 1.84 -24.22 -3.01
N LYS A 62 1.80 -24.40 -1.68
CA LYS A 62 0.91 -23.67 -0.76
C LYS A 62 1.64 -22.52 -0.06
N LYS A 63 1.02 -21.35 0.03
CA LYS A 63 1.55 -20.23 0.82
C LYS A 63 0.51 -19.78 1.84
N ILE A 64 0.91 -19.66 3.09
CA ILE A 64 0.06 -19.15 4.15
C ILE A 64 0.61 -17.79 4.56
N ILE A 65 -0.09 -16.74 4.14
CA ILE A 65 0.31 -15.36 4.42
C ILE A 65 -0.36 -14.92 5.72
N VAL A 66 0.43 -14.72 6.76
CA VAL A 66 -0.05 -14.09 8.00
C VAL A 66 0.16 -12.59 7.88
N ALA A 67 -0.92 -11.87 7.55
CA ALA A 67 -0.89 -10.45 7.22
C ALA A 67 -2.17 -9.73 7.68
N CYS A 68 -2.41 -8.53 7.14
CA CYS A 68 -3.67 -7.80 7.32
C CYS A 68 -4.83 -8.48 6.54
N TYR A 69 -5.89 -7.73 6.22
CA TYR A 69 -7.08 -8.31 5.57
C TYR A 69 -6.77 -9.05 4.25
N PRO A 70 -7.39 -10.22 3.99
CA PRO A 70 -7.17 -10.99 2.76
C PRO A 70 -7.41 -10.17 1.50
N ARG A 71 -8.51 -9.43 1.45
CA ARG A 71 -8.86 -8.51 0.36
C ARG A 71 -7.79 -7.45 0.10
N ALA A 72 -7.11 -6.96 1.15
CA ALA A 72 -6.01 -6.01 1.00
C ALA A 72 -4.75 -6.69 0.43
N VAL A 73 -4.40 -7.87 0.94
CA VAL A 73 -3.21 -8.63 0.53
C VAL A 73 -3.34 -9.12 -0.91
N GLU A 74 -4.49 -9.66 -1.30
CA GLU A 74 -4.72 -10.13 -2.65
C GLU A 74 -4.56 -8.99 -3.67
N ASN A 75 -5.23 -7.87 -3.43
CA ASN A 75 -5.14 -6.73 -4.33
C ASN A 75 -3.77 -6.05 -4.29
N LEU A 76 -3.04 -6.12 -3.18
CA LEU A 76 -1.64 -5.69 -3.09
C LEU A 76 -0.76 -6.48 -4.05
N PHE A 77 -0.89 -7.81 -4.06
CA PHE A 77 -0.13 -8.70 -4.93
C PHE A 77 -0.50 -8.49 -6.40
N ARG A 78 -1.81 -8.38 -6.71
CA ARG A 78 -2.28 -8.05 -8.06
C ARG A 78 -1.71 -6.72 -8.55
N GLN A 79 -1.79 -5.67 -7.74
CA GLN A 79 -1.23 -4.35 -8.05
C GLN A 79 0.29 -4.39 -8.24
N ALA A 80 0.99 -5.23 -7.48
CA ALA A 80 2.42 -5.46 -7.62
C ALA A 80 2.80 -6.33 -8.85
N LYS A 81 1.81 -6.97 -9.50
CA LYS A 81 1.96 -7.97 -10.57
C LYS A 81 2.68 -9.24 -10.11
N ILE A 82 2.34 -9.72 -8.93
CA ILE A 82 2.85 -10.97 -8.36
C ILE A 82 1.76 -12.03 -8.53
N ALA A 83 2.14 -13.22 -9.03
CA ALA A 83 1.21 -14.32 -9.21
C ALA A 83 0.64 -14.77 -7.86
N TRP A 84 -0.68 -14.98 -7.79
CA TRP A 84 -1.36 -15.38 -6.56
C TRP A 84 -1.24 -16.89 -6.31
N GLY A 85 -1.73 -17.74 -7.21
CA GLY A 85 -1.66 -19.20 -7.04
C GLY A 85 -2.50 -19.70 -5.85
N ASP A 86 -2.05 -20.77 -5.19
CA ASP A 86 -2.70 -21.31 -3.99
C ASP A 86 -2.18 -20.63 -2.72
N VAL A 87 -2.96 -19.65 -2.24
CA VAL A 87 -2.63 -18.81 -1.08
C VAL A 87 -3.80 -18.80 -0.10
N ALA A 88 -3.47 -18.99 1.17
CA ALA A 88 -4.35 -18.65 2.28
C ALA A 88 -3.84 -17.38 2.96
N VAL A 89 -4.75 -16.52 3.42
CA VAL A 89 -4.39 -15.33 4.21
C VAL A 89 -5.02 -15.42 5.59
N LEU A 90 -4.20 -15.45 6.63
CA LEU A 90 -4.62 -15.35 8.02
C LEU A 90 -4.48 -13.90 8.48
N ASN A 91 -5.62 -13.29 8.84
CA ASN A 91 -5.67 -11.88 9.18
C ASN A 91 -5.37 -11.64 10.66
N PHE A 92 -4.14 -11.20 10.95
CA PHE A 92 -3.72 -10.92 12.31
C PHE A 92 -4.43 -9.73 12.97
N LYS A 93 -5.20 -8.93 12.22
CA LYS A 93 -6.02 -7.86 12.83
C LYS A 93 -7.26 -8.42 13.52
N GLU A 94 -7.81 -9.53 13.02
CA GLU A 94 -9.03 -10.13 13.55
C GLU A 94 -8.75 -11.34 14.42
N LEU A 95 -7.80 -12.18 14.01
CA LEU A 95 -7.40 -13.38 14.74
C LEU A 95 -6.31 -13.05 15.75
N ASP A 96 -6.40 -13.59 16.96
CA ASP A 96 -5.31 -13.56 17.93
C ASP A 96 -4.18 -14.55 17.59
N SER A 97 -3.11 -14.52 18.38
CA SER A 97 -1.92 -15.34 18.13
C SER A 97 -2.20 -16.84 18.29
N ALA A 98 -3.06 -17.22 19.24
CA ALA A 98 -3.41 -18.61 19.51
C ALA A 98 -4.35 -19.16 18.44
N GLU A 99 -5.32 -18.36 17.98
CA GLU A 99 -6.19 -18.73 16.86
C GLU A 99 -5.39 -18.94 15.57
N ILE A 100 -4.40 -18.08 15.30
CA ILE A 100 -3.52 -18.24 14.13
C ILE A 100 -2.70 -19.53 14.25
N GLU A 101 -2.11 -19.78 15.42
CA GLU A 101 -1.35 -20.99 15.69
C GLU A 101 -2.18 -22.26 15.49
N GLN A 102 -3.37 -22.29 16.09
CA GLN A 102 -4.30 -23.42 15.96
C GLN A 102 -4.64 -23.65 14.48
N LYS A 103 -4.98 -22.61 13.74
CA LYS A 103 -5.28 -22.72 12.30
C LYS A 103 -4.10 -23.26 11.49
N LEU A 104 -2.89 -22.81 11.79
CA LEU A 104 -1.68 -23.30 11.11
C LEU A 104 -1.48 -24.80 11.33
N GLN A 105 -1.72 -25.30 12.54
CA GLN A 105 -1.55 -26.72 12.87
C GLN A 105 -2.71 -27.58 12.36
N GLU A 106 -3.96 -27.15 12.57
CA GLU A 106 -5.16 -27.94 12.30
C GLU A 106 -5.70 -27.78 10.87
N ASP A 107 -5.81 -26.56 10.36
CA ASP A 107 -6.42 -26.30 9.04
C ASP A 107 -5.42 -26.49 7.89
N TYR A 108 -4.11 -26.37 8.17
CA TYR A 108 -3.05 -26.42 7.16
C TYR A 108 -2.00 -27.52 7.42
N ASP A 109 -2.26 -28.40 8.39
CA ASP A 109 -1.42 -29.57 8.70
C ASP A 109 0.07 -29.22 8.90
N LEU A 110 0.38 -28.08 9.53
CA LEU A 110 1.77 -27.71 9.82
C LEU A 110 2.20 -28.32 11.17
N PRO A 111 3.07 -29.34 11.18
CA PRO A 111 3.46 -30.00 12.42
C PRO A 111 4.37 -29.12 13.28
N VAL A 112 4.27 -29.32 14.59
CA VAL A 112 5.19 -28.73 15.56
C VAL A 112 6.62 -29.24 15.30
N GLY A 113 7.59 -28.34 15.28
CA GLY A 113 8.99 -28.66 15.08
C GLY A 113 9.86 -27.41 14.94
N GLU A 114 11.02 -27.52 14.31
CA GLU A 114 11.94 -26.39 14.13
C GLU A 114 11.75 -25.76 12.75
N ALA A 115 11.48 -24.45 12.73
CA ALA A 115 11.31 -23.70 11.49
C ALA A 115 12.65 -23.35 10.82
N HIS A 116 12.68 -23.40 9.49
CA HIS A 116 13.70 -22.68 8.74
C HIS A 116 13.29 -21.19 8.64
N TYR A 117 13.71 -20.42 9.63
CA TYR A 117 13.27 -19.04 9.78
C TYR A 117 14.15 -18.06 9.01
N HIS A 118 13.55 -17.27 8.12
CA HIS A 118 14.22 -16.30 7.29
C HIS A 118 13.65 -14.90 7.54
N VAL A 119 14.50 -14.01 8.05
CA VAL A 119 14.14 -12.59 8.17
C VAL A 119 14.57 -11.84 6.91
N ARG A 120 13.68 -11.01 6.38
CA ARG A 120 13.95 -10.11 5.26
C ARG A 120 13.62 -8.68 5.66
N VAL A 121 14.61 -7.81 5.54
CA VAL A 121 14.55 -6.41 5.96
C VAL A 121 14.72 -5.52 4.75
N THR A 122 13.86 -4.50 4.62
CA THR A 122 14.03 -3.39 3.68
C THR A 122 14.08 -2.05 4.44
N ASP A 123 14.89 -1.12 3.92
CA ASP A 123 15.01 0.24 4.43
C ASP A 123 13.92 1.18 3.89
N LEU A 124 13.12 0.73 2.91
CA LEU A 124 12.09 1.57 2.30
C LEU A 124 11.06 2.01 3.35
N LYS A 125 10.91 3.32 3.53
CA LYS A 125 9.87 3.89 4.38
C LYS A 125 8.58 4.05 3.60
N VAL A 126 7.57 3.29 3.99
CA VAL A 126 6.25 3.30 3.33
C VAL A 126 5.31 4.27 4.07
N PRO A 127 4.56 5.13 3.37
CA PRO A 127 3.57 5.99 4.01
C PRO A 127 2.57 5.16 4.79
N ALA A 128 1.95 5.76 5.81
CA ALA A 128 1.10 5.04 6.75
C ALA A 128 -0.15 4.44 6.09
N TRP A 129 -0.52 4.83 4.87
CA TRP A 129 -1.81 4.47 4.29
C TRP A 129 -1.71 3.58 3.06
N PHE A 130 -0.73 3.82 2.16
CA PHE A 130 -0.39 2.97 1.03
C PHE A 130 -1.60 2.44 0.22
N PRO A 131 -2.08 3.17 -0.79
CA PRO A 131 -3.31 2.83 -1.49
C PRO A 131 -3.18 1.57 -2.33
N VAL A 132 -4.19 0.72 -2.22
CA VAL A 132 -4.40 -0.49 -3.01
C VAL A 132 -5.79 -0.41 -3.66
N ILE A 133 -5.89 -0.77 -4.93
CA ILE A 133 -7.18 -0.82 -5.64
C ILE A 133 -7.69 -2.25 -5.65
N ASP A 134 -8.93 -2.42 -5.19
CA ASP A 134 -9.73 -3.62 -5.39
C ASP A 134 -10.30 -3.64 -6.80
N GLU A 135 -9.63 -4.37 -7.68
CA GLU A 135 -10.02 -4.44 -9.10
C GLU A 135 -11.38 -5.10 -9.30
N SER A 136 -11.77 -6.05 -8.43
CA SER A 136 -13.05 -6.75 -8.52
C SER A 136 -14.26 -5.83 -8.30
N ARG A 137 -14.06 -4.74 -7.55
CA ARG A 137 -15.10 -3.75 -7.23
C ARG A 137 -14.99 -2.46 -8.03
N CYS A 138 -13.82 -2.17 -8.59
CA CYS A 138 -13.56 -0.90 -9.25
C CYS A 138 -14.41 -0.73 -10.51
N THR A 139 -15.31 0.25 -10.51
CA THR A 139 -16.15 0.58 -11.67
C THR A 139 -15.49 1.54 -12.68
N LEU A 140 -14.19 1.81 -12.51
CA LEU A 140 -13.43 2.78 -13.33
C LEU A 140 -14.04 4.19 -13.39
N CYS A 141 -14.83 4.59 -12.38
CA CYS A 141 -15.44 5.93 -12.31
C CYS A 141 -14.42 7.09 -12.20
N GLY A 142 -13.18 6.80 -11.80
CA GLY A 142 -12.08 7.78 -11.75
C GLY A 142 -12.14 8.79 -10.60
N GLN A 143 -13.12 8.70 -9.68
CA GLN A 143 -13.24 9.66 -8.58
C GLN A 143 -11.99 9.75 -7.71
N CYS A 144 -11.40 8.62 -7.34
CA CYS A 144 -10.16 8.56 -6.58
C CYS A 144 -8.99 9.30 -7.24
N ALA A 145 -8.83 9.17 -8.57
CA ALA A 145 -7.78 9.84 -9.33
C ALA A 145 -7.97 11.36 -9.38
N ARG A 146 -9.23 11.82 -9.49
CA ARG A 146 -9.57 13.24 -9.54
C ARG A 146 -9.43 13.93 -8.17
N PHE A 147 -9.73 13.22 -7.08
CA PHE A 147 -9.51 13.72 -5.71
C PHE A 147 -8.05 13.75 -5.29
N CYS A 148 -7.20 12.88 -5.84
CA CYS A 148 -5.81 12.79 -5.41
C CYS A 148 -4.98 13.99 -5.93
N LEU A 149 -4.49 14.82 -5.02
CA LEU A 149 -3.60 15.95 -5.34
C LEU A 149 -2.11 15.56 -5.43
N PHE A 150 -1.78 14.31 -5.13
CA PHE A 150 -0.41 13.82 -4.96
C PHE A 150 0.08 12.92 -6.10
N GLY A 151 -0.71 12.77 -7.17
CA GLY A 151 -0.30 12.00 -8.34
C GLY A 151 -0.15 10.50 -8.09
N VAL A 152 -0.83 9.96 -7.07
CA VAL A 152 -0.82 8.53 -6.74
C VAL A 152 -1.38 7.67 -7.88
N TYR A 153 -2.44 8.16 -8.54
CA TYR A 153 -3.20 7.39 -9.51
C TYR A 153 -2.96 7.87 -10.95
N SER A 154 -2.95 6.92 -11.89
CA SER A 154 -3.10 7.16 -13.32
C SER A 154 -4.49 6.69 -13.77
N TYR A 155 -5.17 7.49 -14.58
CA TYR A 155 -6.54 7.22 -15.03
C TYR A 155 -6.78 7.70 -16.46
N ASN A 156 -7.38 6.85 -17.30
CA ASN A 156 -7.72 7.18 -18.69
C ASN A 156 -9.10 6.62 -19.15
N ARG A 157 -10.07 6.50 -18.24
CA ARG A 157 -11.41 5.87 -18.41
C ARG A 157 -11.41 4.38 -18.75
N LYS A 158 -10.37 3.87 -19.43
CA LYS A 158 -10.17 2.44 -19.72
C LYS A 158 -9.37 1.72 -18.64
N SER A 159 -8.58 2.46 -17.88
CA SER A 159 -7.75 1.92 -16.80
C SER A 159 -7.62 2.92 -15.66
N LEU A 160 -7.47 2.37 -14.46
CA LEU A 160 -7.11 3.07 -13.23
C LEU A 160 -5.99 2.27 -12.55
N LYS A 161 -4.87 2.90 -12.25
CA LYS A 161 -3.70 2.24 -11.62
C LYS A 161 -3.10 3.12 -10.55
N VAL A 162 -2.57 2.51 -9.48
CA VAL A 162 -1.67 3.18 -8.55
C VAL A 162 -0.27 3.19 -9.15
N ILE A 163 0.21 4.38 -9.52
CA ILE A 163 1.54 4.56 -10.13
C ILE A 163 2.58 5.11 -9.16
N ASN A 164 2.13 5.76 -8.08
CA ASN A 164 3.03 6.32 -7.08
C ASN A 164 2.46 6.09 -5.66
N PRO A 165 2.50 4.84 -5.16
CA PRO A 165 1.91 4.51 -3.86
C PRO A 165 2.59 5.22 -2.69
N LEU A 166 3.89 5.53 -2.82
CA LEU A 166 4.69 6.21 -1.81
C LEU A 166 4.36 7.71 -1.67
N ALA A 167 3.78 8.33 -2.71
CA ALA A 167 3.32 9.72 -2.65
C ALA A 167 1.99 9.90 -1.92
N CYS A 168 1.36 8.82 -1.43
CA CYS A 168 0.13 8.94 -0.68
C CYS A 168 0.36 9.69 0.64
N LYS A 169 -0.29 10.85 0.78
CA LYS A 169 -0.23 11.65 2.01
C LYS A 169 -1.02 10.96 3.13
N ASN A 170 -0.39 10.80 4.29
CA ASN A 170 -1.05 10.33 5.51
C ASN A 170 -2.22 11.26 5.88
N ASN A 171 -3.26 10.70 6.53
CA ASN A 171 -4.45 11.43 6.99
C ASN A 171 -5.30 12.06 5.86
N CYS A 172 -5.27 11.50 4.64
CA CYS A 172 -6.03 12.01 3.49
C CYS A 172 -6.92 10.93 2.82
N PRO A 173 -8.07 10.55 3.41
CA PRO A 173 -8.89 9.40 2.96
C PRO A 173 -9.92 9.76 1.94
N ALA A 174 -9.88 10.98 1.40
CA ALA A 174 -10.88 11.49 0.50
C ALA A 174 -11.14 10.52 -0.66
N CYS A 175 -10.09 10.01 -1.30
CA CYS A 175 -10.21 9.08 -2.43
C CYS A 175 -10.86 7.74 -2.07
N GLY A 176 -10.69 7.25 -0.84
CA GLY A 176 -11.34 6.02 -0.38
C GLY A 176 -12.76 6.24 0.12
N ARG A 177 -13.00 7.32 0.87
CA ARG A 177 -14.34 7.67 1.39
C ARG A 177 -15.32 8.07 0.29
N THR A 178 -14.82 8.68 -0.79
CA THR A 178 -15.66 9.05 -1.93
C THR A 178 -15.90 7.91 -2.91
N CYS A 179 -15.18 6.77 -2.80
CA CYS A 179 -15.31 5.70 -3.77
C CYS A 179 -16.68 5.02 -3.63
N PRO A 180 -17.58 5.14 -4.64
CA PRO A 180 -18.95 4.61 -4.50
C PRO A 180 -18.99 3.09 -4.44
N ALA A 181 -17.96 2.42 -4.97
CA ALA A 181 -17.84 0.97 -4.94
C ALA A 181 -17.03 0.45 -3.74
N SER A 182 -16.53 1.34 -2.87
CA SER A 182 -15.60 1.00 -1.78
C SER A 182 -14.35 0.23 -2.25
N ALA A 183 -13.84 0.56 -3.45
CA ALA A 183 -12.76 -0.17 -4.11
C ALA A 183 -11.34 0.30 -3.73
N ILE A 184 -11.19 1.38 -2.96
CA ILE A 184 -9.87 1.83 -2.49
C ILE A 184 -9.63 1.32 -1.08
N ILE A 185 -8.47 0.72 -0.88
CA ILE A 185 -8.02 0.10 0.37
C ILE A 185 -6.74 0.79 0.85
N PHE A 186 -6.62 0.99 2.15
CA PHE A 186 -5.43 1.44 2.86
C PHE A 186 -5.02 0.37 3.88
N PRO A 187 -4.22 -0.65 3.50
CA PRO A 187 -3.92 -1.83 4.33
C PRO A 187 -3.25 -1.51 5.66
N ARG A 188 -2.59 -0.35 5.71
CA ARG A 188 -1.80 0.13 6.84
C ARG A 188 -2.62 0.98 7.83
N LEU A 189 -3.94 1.04 7.64
CA LEU A 189 -4.87 1.66 8.58
C LEU A 189 -5.14 0.71 9.76
N ALA A 190 -4.94 1.20 11.00
CA ALA A 190 -5.16 0.40 12.21
C ALA A 190 -6.64 0.02 12.42
N GLU A 191 -7.56 0.91 12.05
CA GLU A 191 -8.99 0.70 12.17
C GLU A 191 -9.47 -0.57 11.45
N LYS A 192 -10.47 -1.24 12.02
CA LYS A 192 -11.07 -2.45 11.45
C LYS A 192 -12.24 -2.11 10.51
N THR A 193 -11.93 -1.41 9.42
CA THR A 193 -12.94 -0.89 8.49
C THR A 193 -12.77 -1.45 7.08
N PRO A 194 -13.79 -1.34 6.21
CA PRO A 194 -13.63 -1.72 4.81
C PRO A 194 -12.57 -0.90 4.07
N LEU A 195 -12.29 0.31 4.57
CA LEU A 195 -11.22 1.15 4.09
C LEU A 195 -9.83 0.57 4.42
N ALA A 196 -9.70 -0.21 5.50
CA ALA A 196 -8.48 -0.97 5.82
C ALA A 196 -8.39 -2.31 5.07
N GLY A 197 -9.46 -2.71 4.37
CA GLY A 197 -9.53 -3.96 3.62
C GLY A 197 -10.51 -4.99 4.20
N ALA A 198 -11.28 -4.67 5.24
CA ALA A 198 -12.41 -5.53 5.62
C ALA A 198 -13.43 -5.63 4.48
N GLU A 199 -14.27 -6.66 4.53
CA GLU A 199 -15.37 -6.77 3.59
C GLU A 199 -16.40 -5.66 3.87
N PRO A 200 -16.72 -4.79 2.90
CA PRO A 200 -17.75 -3.79 3.07
C PRO A 200 -19.13 -4.45 3.06
N ALA A 201 -20.03 -3.93 3.89
CA ALA A 201 -21.45 -4.27 3.82
C ALA A 201 -21.98 -4.02 2.39
N ARG A 202 -22.98 -4.80 1.95
CA ARG A 202 -23.61 -4.65 0.61
C ARG A 202 -23.93 -3.18 0.33
N ALA A 203 -23.66 -2.75 -0.90
CA ALA A 203 -23.69 -1.35 -1.31
C ALA A 203 -25.04 -0.68 -1.02
N VAL A 204 -25.04 0.30 -0.11
CA VAL A 204 -26.09 1.31 -0.04
C VAL A 204 -25.72 2.39 -1.06
N GLN A 205 -26.61 2.66 -2.01
CA GLN A 205 -26.42 3.71 -2.99
C GLN A 205 -26.29 5.06 -2.26
N VAL A 206 -25.11 5.65 -2.25
CA VAL A 206 -24.93 7.02 -1.76
C VAL A 206 -25.43 7.96 -2.86
N PRO A 207 -26.41 8.84 -2.58
CA PRO A 207 -26.92 9.75 -3.59
C PRO A 207 -25.83 10.71 -4.05
N GLU A 208 -25.66 10.85 -5.36
CA GLU A 208 -24.73 11.78 -6.00
C GLU A 208 -24.96 13.20 -5.46
N LYS A 209 -24.00 13.75 -4.71
CA LYS A 209 -24.02 15.16 -4.28
C LYS A 209 -22.89 15.96 -4.94
N LYS A 210 -23.33 16.87 -5.83
CA LYS A 210 -22.74 18.12 -6.37
C LYS A 210 -21.35 18.04 -7.02
N GLY A 211 -21.35 17.91 -8.35
CA GLY A 211 -20.17 17.93 -9.22
C GLY A 211 -19.32 19.21 -9.22
N GLY A 212 -19.74 20.30 -8.58
CA GLY A 212 -18.99 21.57 -8.57
C GLY A 212 -17.60 21.47 -7.92
N LEU A 213 -17.51 20.90 -6.71
CA LEU A 213 -16.24 20.76 -6.00
C LEU A 213 -15.26 19.84 -6.75
N PHE A 214 -15.81 18.81 -7.40
CA PHE A 214 -15.04 17.80 -8.13
C PHE A 214 -14.50 18.30 -9.48
N VAL A 215 -15.13 19.32 -10.07
CA VAL A 215 -14.60 20.03 -11.25
C VAL A 215 -13.44 20.93 -10.83
N LEU A 216 -13.63 21.75 -9.78
CA LEU A 216 -12.62 22.68 -9.28
C LEU A 216 -11.32 22.00 -8.83
N LEU A 217 -11.42 20.87 -8.11
CA LEU A 217 -10.24 20.10 -7.70
C LEU A 217 -9.47 19.53 -8.90
N ASN A 218 -10.19 19.18 -9.98
CA ASN A 218 -9.60 18.58 -11.16
C ASN A 218 -8.88 19.62 -12.03
N GLU A 219 -9.48 20.80 -12.21
CA GLU A 219 -8.86 21.95 -12.87
C GLU A 219 -7.59 22.37 -12.12
N ARG A 220 -7.65 22.47 -10.79
CA ARG A 220 -6.48 22.78 -9.96
C ARG A 220 -5.35 21.75 -10.14
N ASN A 221 -5.69 20.47 -10.26
CA ASN A 221 -4.71 19.40 -10.47
C ASN A 221 -4.06 19.46 -11.86
N GLN A 222 -4.82 19.74 -12.91
CA GLN A 222 -4.29 19.92 -14.27
C GLN A 222 -3.39 21.15 -14.34
N ASN A 223 -3.81 22.26 -13.74
CA ASN A 223 -3.04 23.50 -13.67
C ASN A 223 -1.73 23.32 -12.88
N ARG A 224 -1.70 22.52 -11.81
CA ARG A 224 -0.43 22.20 -11.11
C ARG A 224 0.54 21.42 -11.97
N LYS A 225 0.07 20.51 -12.85
CA LYS A 225 0.95 19.76 -13.76
C LYS A 225 1.49 20.64 -14.90
N SER A 226 0.74 21.67 -15.32
CA SER A 226 1.20 22.61 -16.33
C SER A 226 2.17 23.67 -15.79
N ILE A 227 2.12 24.03 -14.50
CA ILE A 227 3.09 24.97 -13.88
C ILE A 227 4.53 24.44 -13.96
N PHE A 228 4.74 23.13 -14.01
CA PHE A 228 6.06 22.51 -14.20
C PHE A 228 6.44 22.30 -15.68
N ARG A 229 5.62 22.74 -16.64
CA ARG A 229 5.95 22.69 -18.07
C ARG A 229 6.42 24.07 -18.55
N GLU A 230 7.71 24.09 -18.88
CA GLU A 230 8.46 25.05 -19.72
C GLU A 230 8.15 26.54 -19.52
N GLY A 231 9.08 27.24 -18.87
CA GLY A 231 9.13 28.70 -18.79
C GLY A 231 9.20 29.25 -17.36
N VAL A 232 8.45 28.69 -16.41
CA VAL A 232 8.37 29.23 -15.04
C VAL A 232 9.68 29.08 -14.26
N VAL A 233 10.39 27.96 -14.44
CA VAL A 233 11.72 27.74 -13.83
C VAL A 233 12.75 28.69 -14.42
N GLN A 234 12.73 28.91 -15.74
CA GLN A 234 13.63 29.84 -16.43
C GLN A 234 13.36 31.30 -16.00
N LEU A 235 12.08 31.68 -15.86
CA LEU A 235 11.69 33.00 -15.37
C LEU A 235 12.17 33.24 -13.93
N ALA A 236 12.03 32.23 -13.06
CA ALA A 236 12.49 32.30 -11.67
C ALA A 236 14.03 32.39 -11.57
N GLU A 237 14.77 31.69 -12.44
CA GLU A 237 16.22 31.80 -12.53
C GLU A 237 16.67 33.19 -13.02
N GLU A 238 15.97 33.76 -14.00
CA GLU A 238 16.25 35.11 -14.50
C GLU A 238 15.95 36.21 -13.48
N GLU A 239 14.82 36.12 -12.77
CA GLU A 239 14.49 37.07 -11.69
C GLU A 239 15.52 36.97 -10.55
N ARG A 240 15.94 35.76 -10.19
CA ARG A 240 17.01 35.55 -9.20
C ARG A 240 18.33 36.17 -9.65
N ARG A 241 18.71 36.01 -10.94
CA ARG A 241 19.93 36.62 -11.49
C ARG A 241 19.87 38.16 -11.42
N LYS A 242 18.75 38.75 -11.83
CA LYS A 242 18.53 40.22 -11.77
C LYS A 242 18.60 40.74 -10.33
N ALA A 243 18.00 40.04 -9.37
CA ALA A 243 18.05 40.43 -7.96
C ALA A 243 19.48 40.39 -7.39
N LEU A 244 20.27 39.36 -7.74
CA LEU A 244 21.67 39.25 -7.32
C LEU A 244 22.56 40.32 -7.95
N GLU A 245 22.31 40.71 -9.20
CA GLU A 245 23.02 41.81 -9.85
C GLU A 245 22.67 43.16 -9.24
N ALA A 246 21.39 43.40 -8.93
CA ALA A 246 20.95 44.61 -8.22
C ALA A 246 21.60 44.74 -6.84
N LEU A 247 21.70 43.64 -6.08
CA LEU A 247 22.39 43.59 -4.80
C LEU A 247 23.90 43.88 -4.91
N LYS A 248 24.56 43.40 -5.98
CA LYS A 248 25.98 43.71 -6.26
C LYS A 248 26.19 45.16 -6.69
N GLN A 249 25.22 45.77 -7.35
CA GLN A 249 25.28 47.17 -7.77
C GLN A 249 24.99 48.13 -6.61
N SER A 250 24.09 47.78 -5.69
CA SER A 250 23.84 48.58 -4.48
C SER A 250 25.06 48.57 -3.54
N SER A 251 25.70 47.41 -3.36
CA SER A 251 26.91 47.29 -2.53
C SER A 251 28.15 47.96 -3.13
N ARG A 252 28.17 48.26 -4.43
CA ARG A 252 29.24 49.05 -5.09
C ARG A 252 28.99 50.57 -5.09
N LYS A 253 27.81 51.03 -4.68
CA LYS A 253 27.46 52.46 -4.57
C LYS A 253 27.60 53.00 -3.15
N GLU A 254 27.82 52.13 -2.17
CA GLU A 254 27.99 52.46 -0.75
C GLU A 254 29.47 52.45 -0.30
N GLU A 255 30.41 52.14 -1.20
CA GLU A 255 31.87 52.42 -1.09
C GLU A 255 32.20 53.71 -1.85
#